data_AF-X1F903-F1
#
_entry.id   AF-X1F903-F1
#
_cell.length_a   1.000
_cell.length_b   1.000
_cell.length_c   1.000
_cell.angle_alpha   90.00
_cell.angle_beta   90.00
_cell.angle_gamma   90.00
#
_symmetry.space_group_name_H-M   'P 1'
#
loop_
_entity.id
_entity.type
_entity.pdbx_description
1 polymer ?
#
loop_
_entity_poly.entity_id
_entity_poly.type
_entity_poly.pdbx_seq_one_letter_code
_entity_poly.pdbx_strand_id
1 'polypeptide(L)'
;TLDAGLDLKGTFPNGVVALATYNPDFRHIEDIVETIDFTFVERHLPDYRPFFQEGQWYFPPTTSLPSNLFYSRRIGEVDLGVKAFGTLGQHEFGLLDIYGRGGENHFAGNYAYAFGTTGSVRVSAVDRQVPGEPHNLAYGLGTDWYRDFEGGYRFLNASYERSQTEGEGGDGSNVNLWGGMSRR
;
A
#
# COMPACT_ATOMS: atom_id res chain seq x y z
N THR A 1 -31.66 -13.51 0.24
CA THR A 1 -30.62 -14.02 1.16
C THR A 1 -30.15 -12.85 1.99
N LEU A 2 -30.00 -13.02 3.29
CA LEU A 2 -29.48 -11.96 4.17
C LEU A 2 -27.95 -12.04 4.11
N ASP A 3 -27.33 -11.30 3.19
CA ASP A 3 -25.87 -11.13 3.19
C ASP A 3 -25.53 -10.09 4.26
N ALA A 4 -25.22 -10.57 5.46
CA ALA A 4 -24.76 -9.71 6.55
C ALA A 4 -23.23 -9.67 6.53
N GLY A 5 -22.68 -8.49 6.24
CA GLY A 5 -21.24 -8.22 6.41
C GLY A 5 -20.89 -8.00 7.88
N LEU A 6 -19.64 -8.26 8.25
CA LEU A 6 -19.10 -8.03 9.59
C LEU A 6 -17.80 -7.24 9.49
N ASP A 7 -17.72 -6.13 10.22
CA ASP A 7 -16.50 -5.34 10.40
C ASP A 7 -16.09 -5.33 11.87
N LEU A 8 -14.81 -5.61 12.12
CA LEU A 8 -14.19 -5.55 13.43
C LEU A 8 -13.01 -4.59 13.40
N LYS A 9 -12.87 -3.80 14.46
CA LYS A 9 -11.76 -2.89 14.67
C LYS A 9 -11.30 -2.94 16.13
N GLY A 10 -10.00 -3.06 16.32
CA GLY A 10 -9.35 -2.99 17.62
C GLY A 10 -8.17 -2.02 17.58
N THR A 11 -8.05 -1.20 18.61
CA THR A 11 -6.86 -0.37 18.85
C THR A 11 -6.20 -0.83 20.13
N PHE A 12 -4.94 -1.24 20.03
CA PHE A 12 -4.14 -1.70 21.16
C PHE A 12 -3.58 -0.50 21.95
N PRO A 13 -3.22 -0.66 23.25
CA PRO A 13 -2.71 0.44 24.08
C PRO A 13 -1.44 1.12 23.55
N ASN A 14 -0.69 0.42 22.69
CA ASN A 14 0.51 0.92 22.04
C ASN A 14 0.23 1.68 20.73
N GLY A 15 -1.03 1.90 20.37
CA GLY A 15 -1.44 2.64 19.17
C GLY A 15 -1.55 1.82 17.90
N VAL A 16 -1.23 0.53 17.93
CA VAL A 16 -1.47 -0.38 16.79
C VAL A 16 -2.96 -0.54 16.57
N VAL A 17 -3.39 -0.49 15.31
CA VAL A 17 -4.77 -0.70 14.92
C VAL A 17 -4.85 -1.99 14.10
N ALA A 18 -5.83 -2.84 14.40
CA ALA A 18 -6.16 -4.03 13.63
C ALA A 18 -7.60 -3.97 13.16
N LEU A 19 -7.84 -4.29 11.89
CA LEU A 19 -9.16 -4.36 11.28
C LEU A 19 -9.35 -5.74 10.65
N ALA A 20 -10.58 -6.23 10.71
CA ALA A 20 -11.03 -7.37 9.93
C ALA A 20 -12.38 -7.06 9.30
N THR A 21 -12.60 -7.49 8.07
CA THR A 21 -13.87 -7.37 7.35
C THR A 21 -14.23 -8.72 6.75
N TYR A 22 -15.49 -9.11 6.82
CA TYR A 22 -16.02 -10.33 6.23
C TYR A 22 -17.28 -10.00 5.44
N ASN A 23 -17.30 -10.38 4.15
CA ASN A 23 -18.34 -10.03 3.18
C ASN A 23 -18.80 -8.55 3.27
N PRO A 24 -17.89 -7.56 3.17
CA PRO A 24 -18.26 -6.15 3.19
C PRO A 24 -19.19 -5.77 2.03
N ASP A 25 -20.20 -4.94 2.30
CA ASP A 25 -21.05 -4.36 1.25
C ASP A 25 -20.42 -3.06 0.72
N PHE A 26 -19.60 -3.18 -0.32
CA PHE A 26 -18.96 -2.02 -0.97
C PHE A 26 -19.78 -1.41 -2.11
N ARG A 27 -20.90 -2.03 -2.50
CA ARG A 27 -21.64 -1.71 -3.72
C ARG A 27 -22.08 -0.25 -3.79
N HIS A 28 -22.55 0.30 -2.67
CA HIS A 28 -23.00 1.71 -2.63
C HIS A 28 -21.87 2.74 -2.71
N ILE A 29 -20.62 2.34 -2.42
CA ILE A 29 -19.46 3.24 -2.35
C ILE A 29 -18.75 3.33 -3.70
N GLU A 30 -18.66 2.22 -4.43
CA GLU A 30 -18.03 2.16 -5.75
C GLU A 30 -18.86 2.90 -6.82
N ASP A 31 -20.20 2.79 -6.75
CA ASP A 31 -21.15 3.44 -7.68
C ASP A 31 -21.10 4.98 -7.67
N ILE A 32 -20.66 5.60 -6.58
CA ILE A 32 -20.55 7.07 -6.46
C ILE A 32 -19.38 7.63 -7.28
N VAL A 33 -18.44 6.78 -7.72
CA VAL A 33 -17.13 7.21 -8.25
C VAL A 33 -16.93 6.90 -9.74
N GLU A 34 -17.84 6.17 -10.39
CA GLU A 34 -17.82 5.98 -11.84
C GLU A 34 -18.33 7.23 -12.59
N THR A 35 -17.56 8.32 -12.54
CA THR A 35 -17.67 9.35 -13.58
C THR A 35 -16.93 8.83 -14.81
N ILE A 36 -17.69 8.38 -15.81
CA ILE A 36 -17.18 7.91 -17.10
C ILE A 36 -16.41 9.06 -17.77
N ASP A 37 -15.09 9.02 -17.73
CA ASP A 37 -14.23 9.96 -18.45
C ASP A 37 -13.17 9.18 -19.23
N PHE A 38 -13.34 9.12 -20.55
CA PHE A 38 -12.53 8.31 -21.45
C PHE A 38 -11.14 8.95 -21.63
N THR A 39 -10.19 8.55 -20.79
CA THR A 39 -8.78 8.88 -20.98
C THR A 39 -7.95 7.59 -21.01
N PHE A 40 -7.08 7.44 -22.02
CA PHE A 40 -6.28 6.23 -22.27
C PHE A 40 -5.07 6.06 -21.32
N VAL A 41 -5.08 6.72 -20.16
CA VAL A 41 -4.00 6.68 -19.16
C VAL A 41 -4.62 6.22 -17.84
N GLU A 42 -4.04 5.20 -17.19
CA GLU A 42 -4.49 4.71 -15.87
C GLU A 42 -4.39 5.85 -14.85
N ARG A 43 -5.53 6.49 -14.54
CA ARG A 43 -5.60 7.53 -13.51
C ARG A 43 -5.72 6.84 -12.16
N HIS A 44 -4.75 7.04 -11.27
CA HIS A 44 -4.85 6.57 -9.89
C HIS A 44 -6.01 7.28 -9.19
N LEU A 45 -7.01 6.49 -8.78
CA LEU A 45 -8.18 6.96 -8.03
C LEU A 45 -8.09 6.46 -6.59
N PRO A 46 -8.38 7.29 -5.58
CA PRO A 46 -8.43 6.82 -4.20
C PRO A 46 -9.52 5.74 -4.05
N ASP A 47 -9.26 4.75 -3.21
CA ASP A 47 -10.20 3.66 -2.93
C ASP A 47 -11.12 4.05 -1.78
N TYR A 48 -12.37 4.43 -2.06
CA TYR A 48 -13.27 4.99 -1.05
C TYR A 48 -13.86 3.98 -0.07
N ARG A 49 -13.58 2.69 -0.26
CA ARG A 49 -14.03 1.64 0.65
C ARG A 49 -13.40 1.87 2.05
N PRO A 50 -14.18 1.97 3.14
CA PRO A 50 -13.67 2.32 4.47
C PRO A 50 -12.53 1.41 4.95
N PHE A 51 -12.64 0.12 4.63
CA PHE A 51 -11.60 -0.87 4.93
C PHE A 51 -10.28 -0.56 4.22
N PHE A 52 -10.24 0.09 3.06
CA PHE A 52 -8.99 0.43 2.37
C PHE A 52 -8.47 1.81 2.73
N GLN A 53 -9.34 2.76 3.05
CA GLN A 53 -8.97 4.11 3.47
C GLN A 53 -8.21 4.15 4.79
N GLU A 54 -8.65 3.38 5.77
CA GLU A 54 -8.11 3.50 7.12
C GLU A 54 -6.64 3.04 7.18
N GLY A 55 -5.71 3.91 7.59
CA GLY A 55 -4.29 3.52 7.66
C GLY A 55 -3.63 3.28 6.30
N GLN A 56 -4.21 3.74 5.19
CA GLN A 56 -3.64 3.57 3.84
C GLN A 56 -2.16 4.01 3.73
N TRP A 57 -1.75 4.99 4.53
CA TRP A 57 -0.39 5.54 4.56
C TRP A 57 0.67 4.59 5.13
N TYR A 58 0.26 3.53 5.83
CA TYR A 58 1.16 2.51 6.39
C TYR A 58 1.54 1.43 5.38
N PHE A 59 0.87 1.40 4.23
CA PHE A 59 1.11 0.45 3.14
C PHE A 59 2.02 1.10 2.08
N PRO A 60 2.60 0.31 1.15
CA PRO A 60 3.42 0.86 0.08
C PRO A 60 2.67 2.00 -0.64
N PRO A 61 3.24 3.23 -0.69
CA PRO A 61 2.51 4.40 -1.13
C PRO A 61 2.11 4.31 -2.60
N THR A 62 0.84 4.61 -2.87
CA THR A 62 0.25 4.66 -4.22
C THR A 62 0.77 5.86 -5.04
N THR A 63 1.46 6.82 -4.40
CA THR A 63 1.79 8.14 -4.99
C THR A 63 3.28 8.47 -5.03
N SER A 64 4.16 7.56 -4.61
CA SER A 64 5.62 7.78 -4.68
C SER A 64 6.18 7.00 -5.87
N LEU A 65 6.55 7.75 -6.91
CA LEU A 65 7.06 7.31 -8.21
C LEU A 65 8.01 6.08 -8.16
N PRO A 66 8.04 5.19 -9.18
CA PRO A 66 7.11 5.02 -10.29
C PRO A 66 6.39 3.66 -10.29
N SER A 67 6.69 2.72 -9.39
CA SER A 67 5.92 1.47 -9.29
C SER A 67 4.94 1.58 -8.13
N ASN A 68 3.67 1.79 -8.49
CA ASN A 68 2.57 1.68 -7.56
C ASN A 68 2.43 0.22 -7.15
N LEU A 69 3.28 -0.23 -6.22
CA LEU A 69 3.38 -1.63 -5.82
C LEU A 69 2.03 -2.16 -5.32
N PHE A 70 1.25 -1.31 -4.65
CA PHE A 70 -0.04 -1.67 -4.09
C PHE A 70 -1.15 -0.69 -4.52
N TYR A 71 -2.11 -1.20 -5.31
CA TYR A 71 -3.31 -0.46 -5.69
C TYR A 71 -4.56 -1.26 -5.32
N SER A 72 -5.18 -0.90 -4.21
CA SER A 72 -6.30 -1.66 -3.64
C SER A 72 -7.53 -1.75 -4.55
N ARG A 73 -7.74 -0.79 -5.47
CA ARG A 73 -8.83 -0.86 -6.46
C ARG A 73 -8.70 -2.03 -7.45
N ARG A 74 -7.53 -2.67 -7.55
CA ARG A 74 -7.37 -3.91 -8.32
C ARG A 74 -8.00 -5.12 -7.63
N ILE A 75 -8.33 -4.98 -6.35
CA ILE A 75 -9.00 -5.99 -5.55
C ILE A 75 -10.50 -5.77 -5.74
N GLY A 76 -11.15 -6.74 -6.38
CA GLY A 76 -12.58 -6.74 -6.65
C GLY A 76 -13.39 -7.08 -5.40
N GLU A 77 -14.16 -8.15 -5.46
CA GLU A 77 -14.99 -8.60 -4.35
C GLU A 77 -14.14 -9.21 -3.22
N VAL A 78 -14.33 -8.70 -2.01
CA VAL A 78 -13.65 -9.17 -0.79
C VAL A 78 -14.58 -10.13 -0.04
N ASP A 79 -14.11 -11.35 0.22
CA ASP A 79 -14.80 -12.29 1.11
C ASP A 79 -14.29 -12.12 2.55
N LEU A 80 -12.97 -11.98 2.73
CA LEU A 80 -12.32 -11.74 4.02
C LEU A 80 -11.12 -10.82 3.84
N GLY A 81 -11.03 -9.76 4.62
CA GLY A 81 -9.86 -8.89 4.67
C GLY A 81 -9.39 -8.69 6.10
N VAL A 82 -8.08 -8.77 6.33
CA VAL A 82 -7.47 -8.47 7.62
C VAL A 82 -6.31 -7.52 7.43
N LYS A 83 -6.14 -6.58 8.37
CA LYS A 83 -4.95 -5.74 8.40
C LYS A 83 -4.57 -5.31 9.79
N ALA A 84 -3.29 -5.03 9.97
CA ALA A 84 -2.75 -4.40 11.16
C ALA A 84 -1.70 -3.35 10.76
N PHE A 85 -1.74 -2.20 11.39
CA PHE A 85 -0.80 -1.11 11.10
C PHE A 85 -0.58 -0.22 12.32
N GLY A 86 0.54 0.50 12.33
CA GLY A 86 0.83 1.48 13.36
C GLY A 86 2.32 1.84 13.44
N THR A 87 2.62 2.74 14.38
CA THR A 87 3.98 3.18 14.68
C THR A 87 4.31 2.89 16.14
N LEU A 88 5.38 2.13 16.37
CA LEU A 88 5.92 1.76 17.67
C LEU A 88 7.34 2.29 17.81
N GLY A 89 7.50 3.47 18.41
CA GLY A 89 8.81 4.11 18.53
C GLY A 89 9.40 4.42 17.15
N GLN A 90 10.49 3.75 16.79
CA GLN A 90 11.17 3.90 15.49
C GLN A 90 10.61 2.97 14.40
N HIS A 91 9.62 2.14 14.73
CA HIS A 91 9.11 1.10 13.84
C HIS A 91 7.72 1.51 13.30
N GLU A 92 7.61 1.74 12.00
CA GLU A 92 6.33 1.91 11.30
C GLU A 92 6.05 0.64 10.51
N PHE A 93 4.82 0.13 10.54
CA PHE A 93 4.46 -1.04 9.75
C PHE A 93 3.00 -1.04 9.31
N GLY A 94 2.74 -1.78 8.23
CA GLY A 94 1.42 -2.14 7.74
C GLY A 94 1.46 -3.53 7.14
N LEU A 95 0.52 -4.39 7.54
CA LEU A 95 0.27 -5.71 6.99
C LEU A 95 -1.19 -5.82 6.61
N LEU A 96 -1.47 -6.28 5.41
CA LEU A 96 -2.80 -6.45 4.82
C LEU A 96 -2.80 -7.78 4.09
N ASP A 97 -3.85 -8.56 4.31
CA ASP A 97 -4.13 -9.79 3.59
C ASP A 97 -5.62 -9.84 3.27
N ILE A 98 -5.94 -10.10 2.02
CA ILE A 98 -7.31 -10.12 1.51
C ILE A 98 -7.52 -11.40 0.72
N TYR A 99 -8.53 -12.13 1.11
CA TYR A 99 -9.10 -13.24 0.38
C TYR A 99 -10.36 -12.77 -0.37
N GLY A 100 -10.31 -12.86 -1.69
CA GLY A 100 -11.38 -12.46 -2.59
C GLY A 100 -12.14 -13.64 -3.17
N ARG A 101 -13.25 -13.32 -3.86
CA ARG A 101 -14.10 -14.33 -4.48
C ARG A 101 -13.32 -15.16 -5.49
N GLY A 102 -13.58 -16.47 -5.53
CA GLY A 102 -12.96 -17.37 -6.51
C GLY A 102 -11.55 -17.83 -6.13
N GLY A 103 -11.08 -17.53 -4.92
CA GLY A 103 -9.78 -17.99 -4.42
C GLY A 103 -8.65 -17.00 -4.61
N GLU A 104 -8.96 -15.75 -4.89
CA GLU A 104 -7.98 -14.66 -4.99
C GLU A 104 -7.35 -14.36 -3.64
N ASN A 105 -6.04 -14.07 -3.64
CA ASN A 105 -5.34 -13.57 -2.47
C ASN A 105 -4.48 -12.36 -2.84
N HIS A 106 -4.56 -11.34 -2.00
CA HIS A 106 -3.78 -10.12 -2.12
C HIS A 106 -3.14 -9.78 -0.78
N PHE A 107 -1.81 -9.80 -0.76
CA PHE A 107 -1.03 -9.38 0.40
C PHE A 107 -0.32 -8.07 0.11
N ALA A 108 -0.27 -7.19 1.11
CA ALA A 108 0.59 -6.02 1.10
C ALA A 108 1.25 -5.83 2.47
N GLY A 109 2.58 -5.71 2.45
CA GLY A 109 3.40 -5.51 3.61
C GLY A 109 4.32 -4.31 3.43
N ASN A 110 4.48 -3.52 4.48
CA ASN A 110 5.43 -2.43 4.55
C ASN A 110 5.98 -2.33 5.97
N TYR A 111 7.29 -2.10 6.07
CA TYR A 111 7.97 -1.86 7.33
C TYR A 111 9.00 -0.76 7.11
N ALA A 112 9.01 0.24 7.99
CA ALA A 112 10.01 1.29 8.00
C ALA A 112 10.64 1.43 9.39
N TYR A 113 11.95 1.68 9.39
CA TYR A 113 12.73 2.00 10.58
C TYR A 113 13.24 3.43 10.49
N ALA A 114 12.90 4.27 11.47
CA ALA A 114 13.28 5.67 11.53
C ALA A 114 14.56 5.88 12.38
N PHE A 115 15.58 6.49 11.79
CA PHE A 115 16.80 6.95 12.46
C PHE A 115 16.58 8.35 13.08
N GLY A 116 15.63 8.43 14.03
CA GLY A 116 15.23 9.70 14.64
C GLY A 116 14.71 10.69 13.59
N THR A 117 15.27 11.91 13.57
CA THR A 117 14.92 12.94 12.58
C THR A 117 15.83 12.94 11.36
N THR A 118 16.83 12.06 11.30
CA THR A 118 17.89 12.08 10.27
C THR A 118 17.52 11.25 9.05
N GLY A 119 16.61 10.29 9.16
CA GLY A 119 16.21 9.49 8.02
C GLY A 119 15.44 8.23 8.37
N SER A 120 15.16 7.41 7.37
CA SER A 120 14.52 6.11 7.49
C SER A 120 14.96 5.14 6.41
N VAL A 121 14.79 3.86 6.68
CA VAL A 121 14.80 2.78 5.69
C VAL A 121 13.45 2.11 5.67
N ARG A 122 13.00 1.66 4.50
CA ARG A 122 11.70 1.04 4.27
C ARG A 122 11.89 -0.21 3.43
N VAL A 123 11.19 -1.28 3.79
CA VAL A 123 11.02 -2.47 2.94
C VAL A 123 9.55 -2.70 2.70
N SER A 124 9.20 -3.07 1.48
CA SER A 124 7.82 -3.34 1.05
C SER A 124 7.75 -4.63 0.25
N ALA A 125 6.61 -5.31 0.33
CA ALA A 125 6.27 -6.46 -0.48
C ALA A 125 4.78 -6.46 -0.80
N VAL A 126 4.43 -6.86 -2.01
CA VAL A 126 3.05 -7.03 -2.47
C VAL A 126 2.99 -8.34 -3.22
N ASP A 127 2.05 -9.18 -2.85
CA ASP A 127 1.82 -10.48 -3.47
C ASP A 127 0.40 -10.54 -4.00
N ARG A 128 0.25 -10.98 -5.25
CA ARG A 128 -1.04 -11.18 -5.90
C ARG A 128 -1.11 -12.58 -6.46
N GLN A 129 -2.07 -13.35 -5.97
CA GLN A 129 -2.38 -14.68 -6.44
C GLN A 129 -3.85 -14.71 -6.89
N VAL A 130 -4.08 -14.88 -8.18
CA VAL A 130 -5.42 -14.99 -8.75
C VAL A 130 -5.50 -16.30 -9.53
N PRO A 131 -6.43 -17.20 -9.22
CA PRO A 131 -6.56 -18.48 -9.92
C PRO A 131 -6.74 -18.29 -11.43
N GLY A 132 -5.87 -18.93 -12.22
CA GLY A 132 -5.87 -18.82 -13.68
C GLY A 132 -5.04 -17.66 -14.23
N GLU A 133 -4.49 -16.81 -13.36
CA GLU A 133 -3.52 -15.78 -13.73
C GLU A 133 -2.12 -16.15 -13.19
N PRO A 134 -1.05 -15.61 -13.80
CA PRO A 134 0.28 -15.82 -13.25
C PRO A 134 0.47 -15.15 -11.89
N HIS A 135 1.25 -15.80 -11.03
CA HIS A 135 1.64 -15.24 -9.74
C HIS A 135 2.48 -13.98 -9.94
N ASN A 136 2.19 -12.94 -9.17
CA ASN A 136 2.94 -11.69 -9.18
C ASN A 136 3.36 -11.30 -7.76
N LEU A 137 4.67 -11.29 -7.53
CA LEU A 137 5.30 -10.78 -6.32
C LEU A 137 6.10 -9.52 -6.68
N ALA A 138 5.92 -8.44 -5.95
CA ALA A 138 6.74 -7.25 -6.07
C ALA A 138 7.29 -6.83 -4.72
N TYR A 139 8.54 -6.36 -4.67
CA TYR A 139 9.19 -5.92 -3.44
C TYR A 139 10.01 -4.66 -3.67
N GLY A 140 10.19 -3.90 -2.60
CA GLY A 140 10.90 -2.63 -2.62
C GLY A 140 11.77 -2.43 -1.40
N LEU A 141 12.84 -1.67 -1.61
CA LEU A 141 13.68 -1.07 -0.57
C LEU A 141 13.72 0.43 -0.83
N GLY A 142 13.45 1.23 0.18
CA GLY A 142 13.50 2.69 0.11
C GLY A 142 14.31 3.27 1.26
N THR A 143 14.88 4.45 1.06
CA THR A 143 15.51 5.20 2.13
C THR A 143 15.32 6.69 1.93
N ASP A 144 15.17 7.39 3.05
CA ASP A 144 15.03 8.83 3.14
C ASP A 144 16.07 9.35 4.11
N TRP A 145 16.79 10.40 3.75
CA TRP A 145 17.79 11.04 4.60
C TRP A 145 17.58 12.54 4.60
N TYR A 146 17.69 13.14 5.76
CA TYR A 146 17.50 14.56 6.01
C TYR A 146 18.62 15.10 6.89
N ARG A 147 19.11 16.30 6.54
CA ARG A 147 20.10 17.02 7.35
C ARG A 147 19.81 18.51 7.35
N ASP A 148 19.50 19.04 8.52
CA ASP A 148 19.37 20.48 8.73
C ASP A 148 20.73 21.19 8.64
N PHE A 149 20.70 22.44 8.21
CA PHE A 149 21.80 23.39 8.30
C PHE A 149 21.24 24.79 8.62
N GLU A 150 22.12 25.74 8.92
CA GLU A 150 21.69 27.12 9.18
C GLU A 150 20.99 27.72 7.95
N GLY A 151 19.70 28.02 8.08
CA GLY A 151 18.88 28.59 6.99
C GLY A 151 18.32 27.56 6.00
N GLY A 152 18.32 26.26 6.29
CA GLY A 152 17.71 25.28 5.39
C GLY A 152 17.87 23.81 5.77
N TYR A 153 17.56 22.92 4.83
CA TYR A 153 17.78 21.47 4.95
C TYR A 153 18.19 20.86 3.61
N ARG A 154 18.88 19.72 3.68
CA ARG A 154 19.18 18.86 2.53
C ARG A 154 18.49 17.52 2.71
N PHE A 155 18.11 16.92 1.60
CA PHE A 155 17.47 15.61 1.60
C PHE A 155 18.01 14.72 0.48
N LEU A 156 17.92 13.42 0.69
CA LEU A 156 18.23 12.38 -0.26
C LEU A 156 17.22 11.24 -0.08
N ASN A 157 16.57 10.84 -1.16
CA ASN A 157 15.75 9.65 -1.25
C ASN A 157 16.35 8.70 -2.28
N ALA A 158 16.36 7.41 -1.98
CA ALA A 158 16.68 6.37 -2.94
C ALA A 158 15.74 5.19 -2.78
N SER A 159 15.33 4.57 -3.88
CA SER A 159 14.56 3.35 -3.86
C SER A 159 14.98 2.36 -4.94
N TYR A 160 14.75 1.10 -4.65
CA TYR A 160 14.86 -0.01 -5.58
C TYR A 160 13.62 -0.87 -5.46
N GLU A 161 13.00 -1.21 -6.58
CA GLU A 161 11.80 -2.02 -6.63
C GLU A 161 11.96 -3.09 -7.70
N ARG A 162 11.39 -4.26 -7.46
CA ARG A 162 11.41 -5.37 -8.41
C ARG A 162 10.12 -6.17 -8.35
N SER A 163 9.58 -6.51 -9.51
CA SER A 163 8.54 -7.52 -9.65
C SER A 163 9.10 -8.82 -10.20
N GLN A 164 8.50 -9.91 -9.75
CA GLN A 164 8.64 -11.26 -10.23
C GLN A 164 7.24 -11.70 -10.65
N THR A 165 7.03 -11.81 -11.96
CA THR A 165 5.75 -12.26 -12.52
C THR A 165 6.02 -13.56 -13.25
N GLU A 166 5.29 -14.62 -12.93
CA GLU A 166 5.35 -15.83 -13.75
C GLU A 166 4.77 -15.55 -15.16
N GLY A 167 5.28 -16.17 -16.22
CA GLY A 167 4.71 -16.06 -17.58
C GLY A 167 5.07 -14.81 -18.42
N GLU A 168 4.36 -14.63 -19.55
CA GLU A 168 4.61 -13.52 -20.48
C GLU A 168 4.06 -12.19 -19.93
N GLY A 169 4.96 -11.23 -19.72
CA GLY A 169 4.70 -9.97 -19.00
C GLY A 169 5.93 -9.46 -18.25
N GLY A 170 6.83 -10.39 -17.88
CA GLY A 170 8.21 -10.14 -17.46
C GLY A 170 8.40 -9.57 -16.05
N ASP A 171 9.59 -9.83 -15.50
CA ASP A 171 10.13 -9.13 -14.32
C ASP A 171 10.36 -7.65 -14.67
N GLY A 172 9.88 -6.76 -13.82
CA GLY A 172 10.19 -5.33 -13.88
C GLY A 172 11.17 -4.96 -12.76
N SER A 173 12.02 -3.97 -13.00
CA SER A 173 12.75 -3.34 -11.89
C SER A 173 12.82 -1.84 -12.08
N ASN A 174 12.80 -1.13 -10.97
CA ASN A 174 12.96 0.31 -10.93
C ASN A 174 14.03 0.71 -9.92
N VAL A 175 14.81 1.72 -10.27
CA VAL A 175 15.71 2.41 -9.34
C VAL A 175 15.35 3.88 -9.41
N ASN A 176 15.11 4.49 -8.25
CA ASN A 176 14.94 5.92 -8.11
C ASN A 176 16.03 6.50 -7.20
N LEU A 177 16.53 7.68 -7.56
CA LEU A 177 17.43 8.47 -6.74
C LEU A 177 17.07 9.93 -6.93
N TRP A 178 16.68 10.60 -5.85
CA TRP A 178 16.32 12.00 -5.86
C TRP A 178 16.85 12.70 -4.63
N GLY A 179 17.33 13.94 -4.79
CA GLY A 179 17.90 14.68 -3.67
C GLY A 179 18.04 16.14 -3.99
N GLY A 180 18.14 16.96 -2.95
CA GLY A 180 18.17 18.40 -3.10
C GLY A 180 18.43 19.15 -1.81
N MET A 181 18.29 20.46 -1.91
CA MET A 181 18.37 21.36 -0.77
C MET A 181 17.25 22.40 -0.85
N SER A 182 16.74 22.80 0.30
CA SER A 182 15.76 23.88 0.44
C SER A 182 16.26 24.88 1.48
N ARG A 183 15.98 26.17 1.26
CA ARG A 183 16.29 27.26 2.19
C ARG A 183 15.00 27.73 2.85
N ARG A 184 15.07 28.07 4.15
CA ARG A 184 13.95 28.65 4.90
C ARG A 184 13.86 30.15 4.68
#